data_AF-A0A1W9RIB5-F1
#
_entry.id   AF-A0A1W9RIB5-F1
#
_cell.length_a   1.000
_cell.length_b   1.000
_cell.length_c   1.000
_cell.angle_alpha   90.00
_cell.angle_beta   90.00
_cell.angle_gamma   90.00
#
_symmetry.space_group_name_H-M   'P 1'
#
loop_
_entity.id
_entity.type
_entity.pdbx_description
1 polymer ?
#
loop_
_entity_poly.entity_id
_entity_poly.type
_entity_poly.pdbx_seq_one_letter_code
_entity_poly.pdbx_strand_id
1 'polypeptide(L)'
;MKEDILTGFYIREELIPYLNKLINERTPFTVGLIDLDGFKKYNDKYGHAFGDEILKYIASTLKLTIGGTGRIFRLGGDEFLVVFPKRNKRSAINIFKFCNRHLQRRPFLSGNRLYRISASYGIASYPQDADDPKELISLADKAMYFSKKKRRKGSITDVNRIPVIKVRIFVIKFSVLLGIVLLGVYFINNLQKLPPLRLEKLKSTVKRYILNLKTEQRKITPLPQYPVEVTLRNGVSIWGRIVSQDENTLTLEVDFSGRKGRITVDRELVLEVR
;
A
#
# COMPACT_ATOMS: atom_id res chain seq x y z
N MET A 1 21.36 12.20 26.09
CA MET A 1 20.97 11.83 24.72
C MET A 1 20.29 13.04 24.10
N LYS A 2 20.71 13.45 22.91
CA LYS A 2 20.11 14.56 22.15
C LYS A 2 18.76 14.16 21.54
N GLU A 3 17.90 15.15 21.29
CA GLU A 3 16.53 14.96 20.80
C GLU A 3 16.28 15.70 19.47
N ASP A 4 15.41 15.13 18.65
CA ASP A 4 14.90 15.68 17.40
C ASP A 4 13.92 16.83 17.70
N ILE A 5 14.17 17.98 17.07
CA ILE A 5 13.43 19.23 17.35
C ILE A 5 11.93 19.09 17.00
N LEU A 6 11.60 18.29 15.99
CA LEU A 6 10.22 18.16 15.52
C LEU A 6 9.36 17.22 16.38
N THR A 7 9.93 16.10 16.81
CA THR A 7 9.20 15.00 17.44
C THR A 7 9.48 14.84 18.93
N GLY A 8 10.58 15.42 19.44
CA GLY A 8 11.04 15.25 20.83
C GLY A 8 11.51 13.83 21.14
N PHE A 9 11.86 13.04 20.11
CA PHE A 9 12.45 11.72 20.25
C PHE A 9 13.96 11.76 20.10
N TYR A 10 14.66 10.76 20.61
CA TYR A 10 16.12 10.74 20.51
C TYR A 10 16.57 10.68 19.04
N ILE A 11 17.65 11.39 18.73
CA ILE A 11 18.20 11.38 17.37
C ILE A 11 18.94 10.07 17.07
N ARG A 12 19.12 9.76 15.79
CA ARG A 12 19.78 8.55 15.29
C ARG A 12 21.15 8.29 15.94
N GLU A 13 21.92 9.34 16.16
CA GLU A 13 23.28 9.29 16.68
C GLU A 13 23.33 8.69 18.10
N GLU A 14 22.25 8.78 18.86
CA GLU A 14 22.13 8.26 20.22
C GLU A 14 21.76 6.76 20.24
N LEU A 15 21.32 6.20 19.10
CA LEU A 15 20.84 4.82 19.05
C LEU A 15 21.95 3.80 19.30
N ILE A 16 23.02 3.84 18.50
CA ILE A 16 24.10 2.84 18.59
C ILE A 16 24.78 2.87 19.96
N PRO A 17 25.14 4.04 20.54
CA PRO A 17 25.64 4.10 21.91
C PRO A 17 24.69 3.45 22.93
N TYR A 18 23.38 3.66 22.77
CA TYR A 18 22.40 3.07 23.67
C TYR A 18 22.29 1.54 23.52
N LEU A 19 22.30 1.02 22.29
CA LEU A 19 22.29 -0.43 22.06
C LEU A 19 23.56 -1.08 22.60
N ASN A 20 24.72 -0.51 22.34
CA ASN A 20 26.00 -0.99 22.89
C ASN A 20 25.99 -1.04 24.41
N LYS A 21 25.43 -0.02 25.06
CA LYS A 21 25.25 -0.03 26.52
C LYS A 21 24.44 -1.25 26.99
N LEU A 22 23.31 -1.54 26.36
CA LEU A 22 22.47 -2.69 26.73
C LEU A 22 23.16 -4.03 26.49
N ILE A 23 23.91 -4.16 25.39
CA ILE A 23 24.67 -5.37 25.05
C ILE A 23 25.80 -5.60 26.06
N ASN A 24 26.55 -4.55 26.40
CA ASN A 24 27.62 -4.62 27.41
C ASN A 24 27.08 -5.02 28.79
N GLU A 25 25.88 -4.53 29.14
CA GLU A 25 25.15 -4.91 30.36
C GLU A 25 24.46 -6.28 30.24
N ARG A 26 24.60 -6.99 29.11
CA ARG A 26 23.92 -8.25 28.77
C ARG A 26 22.41 -8.20 29.00
N THR A 27 21.80 -7.03 28.84
CA THR A 27 20.37 -6.82 29.02
C THR A 27 19.65 -7.25 27.74
N PRO A 28 18.78 -8.27 27.76
CA PRO A 28 17.99 -8.65 26.58
C PRO A 28 17.08 -7.48 26.17
N PHE A 29 16.93 -7.25 24.87
CA PHE A 29 16.03 -6.21 24.36
C PHE A 29 15.45 -6.58 23.01
N THR A 30 14.34 -5.92 22.67
CA THR A 30 13.74 -6.00 21.34
C THR A 30 13.78 -4.65 20.69
N VAL A 31 14.17 -4.59 19.42
CA VAL A 31 14.06 -3.41 18.57
C VAL A 31 12.84 -3.53 17.65
N GLY A 32 12.20 -2.41 17.40
CA GLY A 32 11.14 -2.29 16.40
C GLY A 32 11.37 -1.08 15.52
N LEU A 33 11.65 -1.33 14.24
CA LEU A 33 11.70 -0.30 13.21
C LEU A 33 10.28 0.02 12.75
N ILE A 34 9.99 1.31 12.58
CA ILE A 34 8.68 1.85 12.24
C ILE A 34 8.87 2.80 11.07
N ASP A 35 7.98 2.69 10.09
CA ASP A 35 7.96 3.60 8.95
C ASP A 35 6.51 3.88 8.53
N LEU A 36 6.18 5.14 8.23
CA LEU A 36 4.84 5.57 7.84
C LEU A 36 4.48 5.10 6.42
N ASP A 37 3.30 4.48 6.30
CA ASP A 37 2.83 3.96 5.03
C ASP A 37 2.43 5.11 4.08
N GLY A 38 3.29 5.39 3.10
CA GLY A 38 3.02 6.33 2.03
C GLY A 38 3.22 7.80 2.40
N PHE A 39 4.07 8.09 3.40
CA PHE A 39 4.40 9.45 3.84
C PHE A 39 4.78 10.39 2.69
N LYS A 40 5.66 9.93 1.78
CA LYS A 40 6.05 10.72 0.59
C LYS A 40 4.85 11.22 -0.22
N LYS A 41 3.79 10.41 -0.37
CA LYS A 41 2.58 10.83 -1.10
C LYS A 41 1.82 11.96 -0.41
N TYR A 42 1.91 12.07 0.92
CA TYR A 42 1.35 13.18 1.66
C TYR A 42 2.19 14.45 1.43
N ASN A 43 3.52 14.36 1.50
CA ASN A 43 4.40 15.49 1.20
C ASN A 43 4.23 15.98 -0.24
N ASP A 44 4.24 15.08 -1.21
CA ASP A 44 4.11 15.42 -2.63
C ASP A 44 2.76 16.10 -2.93
N LYS A 45 1.71 15.77 -2.17
CA LYS A 45 0.34 16.28 -2.39
C LYS A 45 0.01 17.54 -1.58
N TYR A 46 0.51 17.65 -0.36
CA TYR A 46 0.09 18.67 0.60
C TYR A 46 1.25 19.54 1.11
N GLY A 47 2.49 19.27 0.67
CA GLY A 47 3.69 19.99 1.07
C GLY A 47 4.33 19.47 2.36
N HIS A 48 5.58 19.89 2.60
CA HIS A 48 6.37 19.43 3.75
C HIS A 48 5.81 19.85 5.11
N ALA A 49 5.18 21.04 5.21
CA ALA A 49 4.54 21.48 6.45
C ALA A 49 3.44 20.51 6.91
N PHE A 50 2.66 19.96 5.97
CA PHE A 50 1.68 18.92 6.27
C PHE A 50 2.33 17.61 6.70
N GLY A 51 3.47 17.27 6.09
CA GLY A 51 4.32 16.16 6.53
C GLY A 51 4.77 16.30 7.98
N ASP A 52 5.20 17.49 8.37
CA ASP A 52 5.63 17.80 9.73
C ASP A 52 4.48 17.65 10.74
N GLU A 53 3.26 18.05 10.38
CA GLU A 53 2.08 17.79 11.21
C GLU A 53 1.81 16.28 11.38
N ILE A 54 1.94 15.49 10.31
CA ILE A 54 1.81 14.02 10.40
C ILE A 54 2.88 13.44 11.34
N LEU A 55 4.13 13.91 11.23
CA LEU A 55 5.22 13.44 12.07
C LEU A 55 4.99 13.76 13.55
N LYS A 56 4.50 14.98 13.86
CA LYS A 56 4.08 15.36 15.21
C LYS A 56 2.92 14.50 15.72
N TYR A 57 1.93 14.26 14.87
CA TYR A 57 0.79 13.39 15.21
C TYR A 57 1.24 11.95 15.51
N ILE A 58 2.12 11.37 14.68
CA ILE A 58 2.68 10.04 14.93
C ILE A 58 3.52 10.04 16.21
N ALA A 59 4.37 11.05 16.41
CA ALA A 59 5.16 11.16 17.62
C ALA A 59 4.29 11.22 18.88
N SER A 60 3.19 11.98 18.87
CA SER A 60 2.24 12.00 19.98
C SER A 60 1.63 10.61 20.25
N THR A 61 1.27 9.87 19.20
CA THR A 61 0.68 8.54 19.32
C THR A 61 1.69 7.52 19.84
N LEU A 62 2.92 7.57 19.34
CA LEU A 62 4.02 6.71 19.80
C LEU A 62 4.35 7.04 21.27
N LYS A 63 4.45 8.31 21.66
CA LYS A 63 4.69 8.70 23.05
C LYS A 63 3.60 8.17 23.99
N LEU A 64 2.33 8.29 23.60
CA LEU A 64 1.19 7.80 24.39
C LEU A 64 1.15 6.27 24.52
N THR A 65 1.55 5.54 23.47
CA THR A 65 1.36 4.07 23.42
C THR A 65 2.62 3.28 23.78
N ILE A 66 3.80 3.87 23.60
CA ILE A 66 5.11 3.23 23.73
C ILE A 66 6.00 3.93 24.78
N GLY A 67 5.82 5.23 25.05
CA GLY A 67 6.76 6.02 25.85
C GLY A 67 7.08 5.48 27.24
N GLY A 68 6.12 4.84 27.92
CA GLY A 68 6.35 4.19 29.23
C GLY A 68 6.95 2.78 29.16
N THR A 69 7.24 2.28 27.97
CA THR A 69 7.63 0.88 27.74
C THR A 69 8.99 0.70 27.07
N GLY A 70 9.53 1.76 26.49
CA GLY A 70 10.77 1.73 25.72
C GLY A 70 11.27 3.13 25.37
N ARG A 71 12.41 3.19 24.70
CA ARG A 71 12.99 4.43 24.17
C ARG A 71 12.71 4.54 22.69
N ILE A 72 12.35 5.74 22.26
CA ILE A 72 11.95 6.03 20.87
C ILE A 72 13.01 6.94 20.26
N PHE A 73 13.45 6.57 19.07
CA PHE A 73 14.43 7.26 18.26
C PHE A 73 13.79 7.63 16.93
N ARG A 74 14.14 8.81 16.39
CA ARG A 74 13.84 9.17 15.01
C ARG A 74 15.11 9.01 14.18
N LEU A 75 15.07 8.16 13.17
CA LEU A 75 16.24 7.86 12.33
C LEU A 75 16.42 8.88 11.21
N GLY A 76 15.32 9.51 10.78
CA GLY A 76 15.26 10.50 9.71
C GLY A 76 13.97 10.36 8.90
N GLY A 77 13.52 11.44 8.27
CA GLY A 77 12.28 11.43 7.49
C GLY A 77 11.08 10.95 8.33
N ASP A 78 10.47 9.84 7.89
CA ASP A 78 9.36 9.11 8.52
C ASP A 78 9.76 7.81 9.21
N GLU A 79 11.06 7.57 9.41
CA GLU A 79 11.57 6.38 10.07
C GLU A 79 11.81 6.61 11.56
N PHE A 80 11.25 5.72 12.36
CA PHE A 80 11.42 5.67 13.81
C PHE A 80 11.94 4.30 14.23
N LEU A 81 12.63 4.24 15.35
CA LEU A 81 13.04 3.00 15.97
C LEU A 81 12.73 3.02 17.45
N VAL A 82 12.16 1.93 17.95
CA VAL A 82 11.90 1.75 19.37
C VAL A 82 12.75 0.64 19.92
N VAL A 83 13.36 0.88 21.08
CA VAL A 83 14.09 -0.13 21.85
C VAL A 83 13.28 -0.45 23.11
N PHE A 84 12.98 -1.74 23.32
CA PHE A 84 12.27 -2.25 24.49
C PHE A 84 13.22 -3.10 25.34
N PRO A 85 13.89 -2.52 26.36
CA PRO A 85 14.72 -3.26 27.28
C PRO A 85 13.90 -4.29 28.05
N LYS A 86 14.48 -5.47 28.30
CA LYS A 86 13.90 -6.56 29.08
C LYS A 86 12.55 -7.04 28.55
N ARG A 87 12.28 -6.88 27.25
CA ARG A 87 11.06 -7.37 26.58
C ARG A 87 11.40 -8.25 25.39
N ASN A 88 10.61 -9.29 25.21
CA ASN A 88 10.68 -10.19 24.06
C ASN A 88 9.82 -9.70 22.88
N LYS A 89 10.00 -10.34 21.71
CA LYS A 89 9.24 -10.03 20.48
C LYS A 89 7.73 -10.04 20.68
N ARG A 90 7.20 -11.03 21.40
CA ARG A 90 5.75 -11.16 21.62
C ARG A 90 5.19 -9.95 22.34
N SER A 91 5.89 -9.46 23.37
CA SER A 91 5.50 -8.24 24.06
C SER A 91 5.59 -7.02 23.15
N ALA A 92 6.68 -6.86 22.38
CA ALA A 92 6.82 -5.74 21.45
C ALA A 92 5.72 -5.73 20.38
N ILE A 93 5.40 -6.90 19.80
CA ILE A 93 4.29 -7.06 18.84
C ILE A 93 2.96 -6.59 19.44
N ASN A 94 2.68 -6.93 20.71
CA ASN A 94 1.44 -6.53 21.36
C ASN A 94 1.35 -5.01 21.56
N ILE A 95 2.48 -4.36 21.89
CA ILE A 95 2.56 -2.90 21.99
C ILE A 95 2.31 -2.26 20.62
N PHE A 96 2.94 -2.77 19.55
CA PHE A 96 2.70 -2.25 18.20
C PHE A 96 1.27 -2.48 17.72
N LYS A 97 0.65 -3.62 18.06
CA LYS A 97 -0.78 -3.84 17.81
C LYS A 97 -1.65 -2.81 18.55
N PHE A 98 -1.29 -2.47 19.78
CA PHE A 98 -1.98 -1.42 20.53
C PHE A 98 -1.80 -0.06 19.87
N CYS A 99 -0.58 0.33 19.50
CA CYS A 99 -0.30 1.56 18.73
C CYS A 99 -1.12 1.63 17.43
N ASN A 100 -1.15 0.55 16.65
CA ASN A 100 -1.95 0.49 15.43
C ASN A 100 -3.45 0.69 15.67
N ARG A 101 -4.00 0.15 16.76
CA ARG A 101 -5.41 0.40 17.12
C ARG A 101 -5.64 1.87 17.44
N HIS A 102 -4.69 2.55 18.09
CA HIS A 102 -4.78 3.99 18.35
C HIS A 102 -4.77 4.80 17.05
N LEU A 103 -3.83 4.52 16.14
CA LEU A 103 -3.77 5.18 14.83
C LEU A 103 -5.05 4.98 14.00
N GLN A 104 -5.65 3.79 14.08
CA GLN A 104 -6.92 3.50 13.39
C GLN A 104 -8.13 4.21 13.99
N ARG A 105 -8.17 4.33 15.32
CA ARG A 105 -9.33 4.91 16.04
C ARG A 105 -9.28 6.43 16.15
N ARG A 106 -8.09 7.03 16.05
CA ARG A 106 -7.90 8.48 16.16
C ARG A 106 -7.28 9.02 14.87
N PRO A 107 -8.04 9.11 13.76
CA PRO A 107 -7.49 9.63 12.51
C PRO A 107 -6.87 11.03 12.69
N PHE A 108 -5.87 11.34 11.89
CA PHE A 108 -5.22 12.65 11.90
C PHE A 108 -6.18 13.70 11.31
N LEU A 109 -6.56 14.69 12.12
CA LEU A 109 -7.37 15.83 11.68
C LEU A 109 -6.44 16.99 11.35
N SER A 110 -6.55 17.51 10.13
CA SER A 110 -5.87 18.74 9.71
C SER A 110 -6.84 19.57 8.88
N GLY A 111 -7.08 20.81 9.32
CA GLY A 111 -8.25 21.59 8.94
C GLY A 111 -9.55 20.83 9.22
N ASN A 112 -10.42 20.72 8.21
CA ASN A 112 -11.71 20.02 8.31
C ASN A 112 -11.69 18.62 7.64
N ARG A 113 -10.52 17.98 7.52
CA ARG A 113 -10.38 16.67 6.86
C ARG A 113 -9.67 15.65 7.74
N LEU A 114 -10.19 14.42 7.70
CA LEU A 114 -9.62 13.27 8.40
C LEU A 114 -8.73 12.44 7.47
N TYR A 115 -7.52 12.16 7.94
CA TYR A 115 -6.51 11.39 7.24
C TYR A 115 -6.20 10.10 8.00
N ARG A 116 -6.26 8.98 7.29
CA ARG A 116 -5.90 7.66 7.84
C ARG A 116 -4.41 7.43 7.68
N ILE A 117 -3.66 7.73 8.73
CA ILE A 117 -2.23 7.44 8.83
C ILE A 117 -2.05 6.02 9.36
N SER A 118 -1.10 5.29 8.78
CA SER A 118 -0.69 3.97 9.26
C SER A 118 0.82 3.85 9.16
N ALA A 119 1.38 2.91 9.90
CA ALA A 119 2.80 2.60 9.87
C ALA A 119 3.03 1.09 9.76
N SER A 120 4.14 0.70 9.15
CA SER A 120 4.60 -0.68 9.08
C SER A 120 5.77 -0.89 10.05
N TYR A 121 5.87 -2.10 10.57
CA TYR A 121 6.81 -2.44 11.65
C TYR A 121 7.63 -3.68 11.30
N GLY A 122 8.92 -3.63 11.63
CA GLY A 122 9.85 -4.74 11.58
C GLY A 122 10.52 -4.96 12.93
N ILE A 123 10.64 -6.22 13.36
CA ILE A 123 11.07 -6.56 14.73
C ILE A 123 12.25 -7.52 14.69
N ALA A 124 13.25 -7.23 15.55
CA ALA A 124 14.37 -8.10 15.87
C ALA A 124 14.71 -8.03 17.38
N SER A 125 15.36 -9.03 17.94
CA SER A 125 15.68 -9.11 19.38
C SER A 125 17.11 -9.56 19.64
N TYR A 126 17.73 -8.90 20.61
CA TYR A 126 18.99 -9.33 21.23
C TYR A 126 18.70 -10.23 22.45
N PRO A 127 19.44 -11.33 22.65
CA PRO A 127 20.44 -11.92 21.74
C PRO A 127 19.87 -12.92 20.72
N GLN A 128 18.55 -13.07 20.63
CA GLN A 128 17.95 -14.20 19.90
C GLN A 128 18.16 -14.17 18.39
N ASP A 129 18.28 -12.98 17.78
CA ASP A 129 18.41 -12.83 16.34
C ASP A 129 19.81 -12.42 15.89
N ALA A 130 20.52 -11.63 16.70
CA ALA A 130 21.88 -11.16 16.45
C ALA A 130 22.46 -10.53 17.72
N ASP A 131 23.80 -10.53 17.80
CA ASP A 131 24.57 -9.97 18.91
C ASP A 131 25.22 -8.61 18.59
N ASP A 132 25.15 -8.17 17.33
CA ASP A 132 25.64 -6.86 16.87
C ASP A 132 24.49 -5.86 16.66
N PRO A 133 24.61 -4.60 17.13
CA PRO A 133 23.58 -3.58 16.93
C PRO A 133 23.22 -3.32 15.46
N LYS A 134 24.20 -3.28 14.56
CA LYS A 134 23.95 -2.96 13.14
C LYS A 134 23.23 -4.12 12.47
N GLU A 135 23.61 -5.35 12.80
CA GLU A 135 22.91 -6.54 12.34
C GLU A 135 21.45 -6.59 12.83
N LEU A 136 21.19 -6.28 14.11
CA LEU A 136 19.83 -6.20 14.65
C LEU A 136 18.96 -5.17 13.91
N ILE A 137 19.51 -3.98 13.64
CA ILE A 137 18.81 -2.94 12.87
C ILE A 137 18.55 -3.42 11.44
N SER A 138 19.53 -4.07 10.80
CA SER A 138 19.39 -4.64 9.45
C SER A 138 18.30 -5.72 9.38
N LEU A 139 18.21 -6.59 10.40
CA LEU A 139 17.16 -7.62 10.48
C LEU A 139 15.77 -7.00 10.68
N ALA A 140 15.66 -5.98 11.54
CA ALA A 140 14.42 -5.23 11.72
C ALA A 140 13.99 -4.51 10.42
N ASP A 141 14.94 -3.91 9.70
CA ASP A 141 14.67 -3.29 8.40
C ASP A 141 14.18 -4.30 7.35
N LYS A 142 14.87 -5.44 7.20
CA LYS A 142 14.41 -6.53 6.31
C LYS A 142 12.97 -6.97 6.63
N ALA A 143 12.63 -7.07 7.91
CA ALA A 143 11.27 -7.39 8.34
C ALA A 143 10.26 -6.29 8.01
N MET A 144 10.60 -5.03 8.22
CA MET A 144 9.75 -3.87 7.90
C MET A 144 9.54 -3.74 6.39
N TYR A 145 10.59 -3.91 5.59
CA TYR A 145 10.49 -3.88 4.13
C TYR A 145 9.58 -5.00 3.61
N PHE A 146 9.65 -6.20 4.21
CA PHE A 146 8.72 -7.28 3.91
C PHE A 146 7.26 -6.96 4.30
N SER A 147 7.05 -6.27 5.41
CA SER A 147 5.75 -5.71 5.81
C SER A 147 5.18 -4.78 4.73
N LYS A 148 5.97 -3.80 4.28
CA LYS A 148 5.57 -2.84 3.24
C LYS A 148 5.27 -3.50 1.89
N LYS A 149 6.07 -4.48 1.47
CA LYS A 149 5.87 -5.18 0.18
C LYS A 149 4.53 -5.87 0.05
N LYS A 150 3.93 -6.30 1.16
CA LYS A 150 2.59 -6.90 1.15
C LYS A 150 1.46 -5.92 0.83
N ARG A 151 1.76 -4.61 0.71
CA ARG A 151 0.80 -3.51 0.53
C ARG A 151 -0.32 -3.49 1.58
N ARG A 152 -0.12 -4.16 2.72
CA ARG A 152 -1.03 -4.17 3.84
C ARG A 152 -0.58 -3.12 4.84
N LYS A 153 -1.33 -2.03 4.90
CA LYS A 153 -1.15 -0.95 5.88
C LYS A 153 -1.17 -1.49 7.31
N GLY A 154 -0.33 -0.95 8.19
CA GLY A 154 -0.34 -1.35 9.61
C GLY A 154 0.29 -2.72 9.88
N SER A 155 1.14 -3.25 9.00
CA SER A 155 1.65 -4.63 9.13
C SER A 155 2.86 -4.72 10.06
N ILE A 156 2.90 -5.77 10.87
CA ILE A 156 3.98 -6.06 11.83
C ILE A 156 4.62 -7.38 11.42
N THR A 157 5.93 -7.39 11.19
CA THR A 157 6.68 -8.60 10.81
C THR A 157 7.84 -8.84 11.77
N ASP A 158 7.95 -10.09 12.20
CA ASP A 158 9.15 -10.65 12.84
C ASP A 158 10.01 -11.30 11.76
N VAL A 159 11.31 -11.00 11.74
CA VAL A 159 12.26 -11.51 10.76
C VAL A 159 12.24 -13.05 10.68
N ASN A 160 12.09 -13.74 11.81
CA ASN A 160 12.08 -15.21 11.87
C ASN A 160 10.80 -15.82 11.29
N ARG A 161 9.75 -15.02 11.10
CA ARG A 161 8.49 -15.46 10.48
C ARG A 161 8.51 -15.36 8.96
N ILE A 162 9.48 -14.66 8.36
CA ILE A 162 9.53 -14.45 6.91
C ILE A 162 9.57 -15.76 6.12
N PRO A 163 10.43 -16.75 6.44
CA PRO A 163 10.48 -18.02 5.70
C PRO A 163 9.15 -18.77 5.74
N VAL A 164 8.55 -18.86 6.94
CA VAL A 164 7.24 -19.51 7.15
C VAL A 164 6.15 -18.84 6.33
N ILE A 165 6.15 -17.51 6.28
CA ILE A 165 5.17 -16.75 5.47
C ILE A 165 5.37 -17.02 3.99
N LYS A 166 6.62 -17.07 3.49
CA LYS A 166 6.91 -17.38 2.09
C LYS A 166 6.39 -18.78 1.72
N VAL A 167 6.66 -19.78 2.54
CA VAL A 167 6.14 -21.16 2.34
C VAL A 167 4.62 -21.17 2.33
N ARG A 168 3.96 -20.49 3.29
CA ARG A 168 2.50 -20.41 3.32
C ARG A 168 1.91 -19.77 2.06
N ILE A 169 2.52 -18.69 1.56
CA ILE A 169 2.09 -18.05 0.31
C ILE A 169 2.30 -18.99 -0.88
N PHE A 170 3.42 -19.71 -0.92
CA PHE A 170 3.71 -20.71 -1.95
C PHE A 170 2.65 -21.82 -1.95
N VAL A 171 2.36 -22.41 -0.79
CA VAL A 171 1.34 -23.46 -0.64
C VAL A 171 -0.02 -22.96 -1.11
N ILE A 172 -0.46 -21.77 -0.69
CA ILE A 172 -1.74 -21.19 -1.15
C ILE A 172 -1.76 -21.01 -2.67
N LYS A 173 -0.70 -20.44 -3.26
CA LYS A 173 -0.62 -20.26 -4.71
C LYS A 173 -0.65 -21.59 -5.46
N PHE A 174 0.07 -22.58 -4.96
CA PHE A 174 0.10 -23.92 -5.53
C PHE A 174 -1.27 -24.60 -5.45
N SER A 175 -1.96 -24.53 -4.30
CA SER A 175 -3.31 -25.08 -4.14
C SER A 175 -4.33 -24.43 -5.08
N VAL A 176 -4.26 -23.11 -5.27
CA VAL A 176 -5.13 -22.39 -6.23
C VAL A 176 -4.84 -22.83 -7.66
N LEU A 177 -3.56 -22.91 -8.04
CA LEU A 177 -3.16 -23.37 -9.38
C LEU A 177 -3.62 -24.81 -9.64
N LEU A 178 -3.41 -25.70 -8.68
CA LEU A 178 -3.86 -27.09 -8.75
C LEU A 178 -5.39 -27.16 -8.91
N GLY A 179 -6.13 -26.35 -8.15
CA GLY A 179 -7.59 -26.26 -8.28
C GLY A 179 -8.03 -25.84 -9.69
N ILE A 180 -7.38 -24.84 -10.29
CA ILE A 180 -7.66 -24.40 -11.67
C ILE A 180 -7.37 -25.52 -12.67
N VAL A 181 -6.24 -26.22 -12.51
CA VAL A 181 -5.85 -27.34 -13.39
C VAL A 181 -6.87 -28.48 -13.30
N LEU A 182 -7.25 -28.89 -12.08
CA LEU A 182 -8.25 -29.92 -11.86
C LEU A 182 -9.62 -29.53 -12.44
N LEU A 183 -10.03 -28.27 -12.27
CA LEU A 183 -11.27 -27.76 -12.87
C LEU A 183 -11.20 -27.83 -14.40
N GLY A 184 -10.05 -27.48 -14.98
CA GLY A 184 -9.80 -27.57 -16.42
C GLY A 184 -9.87 -29.00 -16.93
N VAL A 185 -9.21 -29.95 -16.26
CA VAL A 185 -9.26 -31.38 -16.60
C VAL A 185 -10.70 -31.92 -16.48
N TYR A 186 -11.41 -31.60 -15.40
CA TYR A 186 -12.81 -31.96 -15.23
C TYR A 186 -13.67 -31.44 -16.39
N PHE A 187 -13.46 -30.18 -16.78
CA PHE A 187 -14.21 -29.56 -17.86
C PHE A 187 -13.89 -30.21 -19.22
N ILE A 188 -12.63 -30.51 -19.52
CA ILE A 188 -12.22 -31.24 -20.74
C ILE A 188 -12.87 -32.62 -20.80
N ASN A 189 -12.84 -33.36 -19.70
CA ASN A 189 -13.43 -34.71 -19.63
C ASN A 189 -14.97 -34.69 -19.77
N ASN A 190 -15.64 -33.62 -19.34
CA ASN A 190 -17.08 -33.45 -19.53
C ASN A 190 -17.47 -32.70 -20.81
N LEU A 191 -16.52 -32.09 -21.53
CA LEU A 191 -16.78 -31.41 -22.80
C LEU A 191 -17.24 -32.36 -23.90
N GLN A 192 -16.77 -33.62 -23.88
CA GLN A 192 -17.22 -34.65 -24.82
C GLN A 192 -18.67 -35.11 -24.57
N LYS A 193 -19.26 -34.81 -23.40
CA LYS A 193 -20.65 -35.15 -23.04
C LYS A 193 -21.64 -34.01 -23.31
N LEU A 194 -21.17 -32.86 -23.81
CA LEU A 194 -22.03 -31.72 -24.12
C LEU A 194 -22.64 -31.89 -25.52
N PRO A 195 -23.95 -31.61 -25.71
CA PRO A 195 -24.57 -31.66 -27.03
C PRO A 195 -23.91 -30.65 -27.99
N PRO A 196 -23.81 -30.95 -29.30
CA PRO A 196 -23.00 -30.18 -30.26
C PRO A 196 -23.34 -28.69 -30.32
N LEU A 197 -24.61 -28.32 -30.15
CA LEU A 197 -25.07 -26.92 -30.11
C LEU A 197 -24.46 -26.10 -28.95
N ARG A 198 -24.19 -26.73 -27.80
CA ARG A 198 -23.58 -26.06 -26.63
C ARG A 198 -22.07 -25.87 -26.81
N LEU A 199 -21.40 -26.78 -27.51
CA LEU A 199 -19.97 -26.69 -27.82
C LEU A 199 -19.64 -25.50 -28.74
N GLU A 200 -20.44 -25.26 -29.79
CA GLU A 200 -20.26 -24.08 -30.65
C GLU A 200 -20.49 -22.76 -29.92
N LYS A 201 -21.54 -22.69 -29.10
CA LYS A 201 -21.87 -21.49 -28.32
C LYS A 201 -20.79 -21.18 -27.28
N LEU A 202 -20.18 -22.20 -26.69
CA LEU A 202 -19.07 -22.05 -25.75
C LEU A 202 -17.78 -21.62 -26.47
N LYS A 203 -17.43 -22.25 -27.62
CA LYS A 203 -16.27 -21.88 -28.43
C LYS A 203 -16.33 -20.43 -28.88
N SER A 204 -17.50 -19.94 -29.31
CA SER A 204 -17.69 -18.54 -29.71
C SER A 204 -17.58 -17.57 -28.53
N THR A 205 -18.09 -17.95 -27.36
CA THR A 205 -17.98 -17.15 -26.13
C THR A 205 -16.53 -17.04 -25.64
N VAL A 206 -15.78 -18.14 -25.61
CA VAL A 206 -14.37 -18.16 -25.23
C VAL A 206 -13.52 -17.39 -26.24
N LYS A 207 -13.78 -17.55 -27.56
CA LYS A 207 -13.10 -16.77 -28.61
C LYS A 207 -13.31 -15.27 -28.42
N ARG A 208 -14.54 -14.84 -28.09
CA ARG A 208 -14.86 -13.43 -27.80
C ARG A 208 -14.15 -12.93 -26.54
N TYR A 209 -14.08 -13.75 -25.49
CA TYR A 209 -13.38 -13.39 -24.24
C TYR A 209 -11.86 -13.26 -24.43
N ILE A 210 -11.23 -14.18 -25.18
CA ILE A 210 -9.80 -14.10 -25.52
C ILE A 210 -9.51 -12.88 -26.40
N LEU A 211 -10.42 -12.54 -27.33
CA LEU A 211 -10.30 -11.31 -28.13
C LEU A 211 -10.28 -10.08 -27.21
N ASN A 212 -11.22 -10.01 -26.26
CA ASN A 212 -11.32 -8.91 -25.28
C ASN A 212 -10.10 -8.80 -24.36
N LEU A 213 -9.50 -9.93 -23.95
CA LEU A 213 -8.27 -9.92 -23.14
C LEU A 213 -7.04 -9.43 -23.93
N LYS A 214 -7.01 -9.63 -25.25
CA LYS A 214 -5.94 -9.10 -26.12
C LYS A 214 -6.10 -7.59 -26.39
N THR A 215 -7.32 -7.07 -26.41
CA THR A 215 -7.59 -5.62 -26.48
C THR A 215 -7.35 -4.89 -25.17
N GLU A 216 -7.29 -5.58 -24.01
CA GLU A 216 -6.96 -4.95 -22.72
C GLU A 216 -5.49 -4.51 -22.55
N GLN A 217 -4.58 -4.80 -23.50
CA GLN A 217 -3.33 -4.05 -23.64
C GLN A 217 -3.63 -2.69 -24.30
N ARG A 218 -4.34 -1.82 -23.56
CA ARG A 218 -4.77 -0.49 -24.00
C ARG A 218 -3.57 0.36 -24.39
N LYS A 219 -3.42 0.65 -25.69
CA LYS A 219 -2.65 1.80 -26.18
C LYS A 219 -3.29 3.05 -25.57
N ILE A 220 -2.59 3.71 -24.65
CA ILE A 220 -3.02 5.00 -24.11
C ILE A 220 -2.85 6.02 -25.24
N THR A 221 -3.93 6.36 -25.93
CA THR A 221 -3.93 7.52 -26.84
C THR A 221 -3.88 8.77 -25.97
N PRO A 222 -2.90 9.66 -26.14
CA PRO A 222 -2.83 10.90 -25.36
C PRO A 222 -4.09 11.75 -25.61
N LEU A 223 -4.69 12.25 -24.53
CA LEU A 223 -5.88 13.11 -24.60
C LEU A 223 -5.47 14.53 -25.02
N PRO A 224 -6.20 15.18 -25.95
CA PRO A 224 -5.97 16.58 -26.28
C PRO A 224 -6.19 17.47 -25.04
N GLN A 225 -5.32 18.44 -24.83
CA GLN A 225 -5.39 19.33 -23.66
C GLN A 225 -6.34 20.53 -23.85
N TYR A 226 -6.84 20.73 -25.07
CA TYR A 226 -7.78 21.79 -25.44
C TYR A 226 -9.21 21.25 -25.61
N PRO A 227 -10.24 22.11 -25.51
CA PRO A 227 -11.60 21.73 -25.86
C PRO A 227 -11.70 21.34 -27.34
N VAL A 228 -12.47 20.31 -27.62
CA VAL A 228 -12.72 19.77 -28.96
C VAL A 228 -14.22 19.76 -29.24
N GLU A 229 -14.56 19.81 -30.52
CA GLU A 229 -15.92 19.56 -31.00
C GLU A 229 -16.08 18.07 -31.32
N VAL A 230 -17.08 17.42 -30.72
CA VAL A 230 -17.43 16.02 -30.97
C VAL A 230 -18.74 15.96 -31.72
N THR A 231 -18.70 15.56 -32.99
CA THR A 231 -19.89 15.39 -33.82
C THR A 231 -20.40 13.96 -33.70
N LEU A 232 -21.67 13.80 -33.35
CA LEU A 232 -22.35 12.51 -33.30
C LEU A 232 -22.95 12.15 -34.66
N ARG A 233 -23.15 10.85 -34.92
CA ARG A 233 -23.75 10.32 -36.15
C ARG A 233 -25.17 10.82 -36.43
N ASN A 234 -25.88 11.28 -35.41
CA ASN A 234 -27.19 11.91 -35.53
C ASN A 234 -27.12 13.42 -35.85
N GLY A 235 -25.92 13.96 -36.09
CA GLY A 235 -25.70 15.37 -36.45
C GLY A 235 -25.54 16.32 -35.25
N VAL A 236 -25.61 15.82 -34.02
CA VAL A 236 -25.43 16.65 -32.81
C VAL A 236 -23.94 16.89 -32.55
N SER A 237 -23.53 18.15 -32.45
CA SER A 237 -22.17 18.53 -32.00
C SER A 237 -22.15 18.84 -30.51
N ILE A 238 -21.14 18.32 -29.81
CA ILE A 238 -20.88 18.55 -28.39
C ILE A 238 -19.51 19.19 -28.24
N TRP A 239 -19.45 20.40 -27.67
CA TRP A 239 -18.20 21.10 -27.44
C TRP A 239 -17.73 20.88 -26.00
N GLY A 240 -16.52 20.36 -25.81
CA GLY A 240 -16.01 20.08 -24.46
C GLY A 240 -14.59 19.54 -24.41
N ARG A 241 -14.06 19.39 -23.20
CA ARG A 241 -12.73 18.82 -22.97
C ARG A 241 -12.83 17.31 -22.80
N ILE A 242 -12.07 16.53 -23.56
CA ILE A 242 -12.00 15.08 -23.34
C ILE A 242 -11.29 14.80 -22.02
N VAL A 243 -12.00 14.20 -21.07
CA VAL A 243 -11.47 13.82 -19.76
C VAL A 243 -11.18 12.33 -19.65
N SER A 244 -11.82 11.52 -20.49
CA SER A 244 -11.54 10.08 -20.61
C SER A 244 -11.97 9.59 -21.98
N GLN A 245 -11.20 8.68 -22.56
CA GLN A 245 -11.53 8.01 -23.80
C GLN A 245 -11.04 6.56 -23.72
N ASP A 246 -11.90 5.62 -24.11
CA ASP A 246 -11.51 4.25 -24.45
C ASP A 246 -12.18 3.81 -25.76
N GLU A 247 -12.05 2.52 -26.11
CA GLU A 247 -12.60 1.99 -27.36
C GLU A 247 -14.13 2.07 -27.42
N ASN A 248 -14.79 2.07 -26.26
CA ASN A 248 -16.25 1.99 -26.18
C ASN A 248 -16.87 3.35 -25.87
N THR A 249 -16.18 4.21 -25.13
CA THR A 249 -16.77 5.44 -24.58
C THR A 249 -15.86 6.65 -24.72
N LEU A 250 -16.47 7.81 -24.90
CA LEU A 250 -15.83 9.12 -24.88
C LEU A 250 -16.53 9.98 -23.83
N THR A 251 -15.78 10.47 -22.84
CA THR A 251 -16.30 11.36 -21.80
C THR A 251 -15.77 12.77 -21.97
N LEU A 252 -16.69 13.71 -22.12
CA LEU A 252 -16.46 15.15 -22.27
C LEU A 252 -16.84 15.87 -20.98
N GLU A 253 -16.00 16.79 -20.53
CA GLU A 253 -16.39 17.84 -19.59
C GLU A 253 -16.92 19.03 -20.41
N VAL A 254 -18.16 19.41 -20.15
CA VAL A 254 -18.90 20.44 -20.86
C VAL A 254 -19.36 21.51 -19.87
N ASP A 255 -19.42 22.76 -20.31
CA ASP A 255 -19.92 23.86 -19.48
C ASP A 255 -21.34 24.23 -19.90
N PHE A 256 -22.29 24.10 -18.97
CA PHE A 256 -23.67 24.54 -19.17
C PHE A 256 -23.95 25.73 -18.26
N SER A 257 -23.99 26.93 -18.85
CA SER A 257 -24.37 28.16 -18.14
C SER A 257 -23.56 28.41 -16.85
N GLY A 258 -22.25 28.12 -16.88
CA GLY A 258 -21.34 28.31 -15.75
C GLY A 258 -21.28 27.14 -14.78
N ARG A 259 -21.91 26.00 -15.10
CA ARG A 259 -21.79 24.75 -14.35
C ARG A 259 -21.17 23.67 -15.21
N LYS A 260 -20.04 23.15 -14.74
CA LYS A 260 -19.35 22.01 -15.36
C LYS A 260 -20.15 20.72 -15.17
N GLY A 261 -20.53 20.10 -16.28
CA GLY A 261 -21.13 18.77 -16.36
C GLY A 261 -20.23 17.78 -17.08
N ARG A 262 -20.55 16.49 -16.98
CA ARG A 262 -19.89 15.44 -17.77
C ARG A 262 -20.91 14.75 -18.65
N ILE A 263 -20.55 14.55 -19.91
CA ILE A 263 -21.31 13.76 -20.86
C ILE A 263 -20.44 12.59 -21.30
N THR A 264 -20.97 11.38 -21.17
CA THR A 264 -20.36 10.17 -21.71
C THR A 264 -21.17 9.71 -22.91
N VAL A 265 -20.52 9.54 -24.05
CA VAL A 265 -21.12 9.03 -25.29
C VAL A 265 -20.44 7.74 -25.69
N ASP A 266 -21.20 6.82 -26.29
CA ASP A 266 -20.64 5.63 -26.92
C ASP A 266 -19.82 6.02 -28.16
N ARG A 267 -18.62 5.45 -28.31
CA ARG A 267 -17.70 5.74 -29.41
C ARG A 267 -18.32 5.41 -30.77
N GLU A 268 -19.20 4.40 -30.83
CA GLU A 268 -19.95 4.04 -32.04
C GLU A 268 -20.84 5.18 -32.55
N LEU A 269 -21.29 6.06 -31.66
CA LEU A 269 -22.11 7.22 -31.99
C LEU A 269 -21.29 8.44 -32.42
N VAL A 270 -19.97 8.44 -32.24
CA VAL A 270 -19.09 9.56 -32.62
C VAL A 270 -18.73 9.45 -34.10
N LEU A 271 -19.06 10.49 -34.86
CA LEU A 271 -18.70 10.64 -36.28
C LEU A 271 -17.30 11.25 -36.42
N GLU A 272 -17.03 12.34 -35.68
CA GLU A 272 -15.79 13.11 -35.80
C GLU A 272 -15.43 13.80 -34.49
N VAL A 273 -14.12 14.04 -34.27
CA VAL A 273 -13.58 14.86 -33.17
C VAL A 273 -12.62 15.89 -33.77
N ARG A 274 -12.91 17.19 -33.62
CA ARG A 274 -12.13 18.31 -34.17
C ARG A 274 -11.57 19.22 -33.07
#